data_AF-A0AAN7HKT8-F1
#
_entry.id   AF-A0AAN7HKT8-F1
#
_cell.length_a   1.000
_cell.length_b   1.000
_cell.length_c   1.000
_cell.angle_alpha   90.00
_cell.angle_beta   90.00
_cell.angle_gamma   90.00
#
_symmetry.space_group_name_H-M   'P 1'
#
loop_
_entity.id
_entity.type
_entity.pdbx_description
1 polymer ?
#
loop_
_entity_poly.entity_id
_entity_poly.type
_entity_poly.pdbx_seq_one_letter_code
_entity_poly.pdbx_strand_id
1 'polypeptide(L)'
;MNWKLEGEAGEDIGKDELRWESFRICYVQDGVYAIILRKAGYLPLVYIGSGTSVYRDVGTRIYKYKIRVLTPEKLKEAYDKGYKRTRIVVLAYYAIPEASQVPFIRPAILALEAAFSGIFWAIFNGILAPDQLAEIAAINREKQLAYGREYSRTLRKTKPEVVRARTRRANKLQAPKTEARQQEAIANGTYRYDVCGVNCRDAASLVIHNKTPRHARKVAEAAQAAEGKTPLYCTDCKLQFKYPSALKVHLKSKTHFRLSTRESLSRRQRTLDYRHHCKACNLKFPWASALRYHLRSEDHRRLSSQRN
;
A
#
# COMPACT_ATOMS: atom_id res chain seq x y z
N MET A 1 -29.65 37.44 15.84
CA MET A 1 -28.31 37.62 15.24
C MET A 1 -27.76 36.26 14.85
N ASN A 2 -27.86 35.91 13.56
CA ASN A 2 -27.37 34.64 13.02
C ASN A 2 -25.88 34.79 12.68
N TRP A 3 -25.02 34.08 13.41
CA TRP A 3 -23.61 33.94 13.05
C TRP A 3 -23.47 32.76 12.09
N LYS A 4 -23.47 33.06 10.79
CA LYS A 4 -23.11 32.09 9.75
C LYS A 4 -21.59 32.04 9.65
N LEU A 5 -20.98 30.96 10.12
CA LEU A 5 -19.56 30.66 9.89
C LEU A 5 -19.43 30.01 8.51
N GLU A 6 -19.37 30.83 7.46
CA GLU A 6 -18.92 30.41 6.14
C GLU A 6 -17.39 30.54 6.11
N GLY A 7 -16.71 29.42 6.35
CA GLY A 7 -15.27 29.29 6.18
C GLY A 7 -15.01 28.31 5.06
N GLU A 8 -14.68 28.83 3.88
CA GLU A 8 -14.23 28.03 2.75
C GLU A 8 -12.95 27.30 3.12
N ALA A 9 -13.03 25.97 3.14
CA ALA A 9 -11.90 25.10 3.38
C ALA A 9 -11.24 24.77 2.04
N GLY A 10 -10.20 25.50 1.66
CA GLY A 10 -9.38 25.09 0.53
C GLY A 10 -8.49 26.18 -0.05
N GLU A 11 -7.39 26.52 0.63
CA GLU A 11 -6.22 27.05 -0.08
C GLU A 11 -4.94 26.64 0.65
N ASP A 12 -3.96 26.20 -0.14
CA ASP A 12 -2.64 25.77 0.29
C ASP A 12 -2.04 26.84 1.21
N ILE A 13 -1.80 26.48 2.48
CA ILE A 13 -0.90 27.24 3.35
C ILE A 13 0.52 26.96 2.85
N GLY A 14 0.87 27.60 1.74
CA GLY A 14 2.24 27.80 1.31
C GLY A 14 3.04 28.43 2.44
N LYS A 15 4.37 28.39 2.32
CA LYS A 15 5.33 29.00 3.25
C LYS A 15 5.28 30.53 3.25
N ASP A 16 4.09 31.11 3.14
CA ASP A 16 3.86 32.48 3.53
C ASP A 16 3.80 32.48 5.05
N GLU A 17 5.00 32.63 5.60
CA GLU A 17 5.26 33.51 6.73
C GLU A 17 3.99 34.31 7.07
N LEU A 18 3.22 33.79 8.03
CA LEU A 18 2.03 34.44 8.59
C LEU A 18 2.41 35.88 8.90
N ARG A 19 2.08 36.77 7.97
CA ARG A 19 2.30 38.20 8.06
C ARG A 19 1.49 38.65 9.25
N TRP A 20 2.16 38.86 10.38
CA TRP A 20 1.59 39.48 11.57
C TRP A 20 1.25 40.96 11.33
N GLU A 21 1.55 41.47 10.13
CA GLU A 21 0.99 42.68 9.54
C GLU A 21 -0.51 42.44 9.29
N SER A 22 -1.44 42.59 10.24
CA SER A 22 -1.96 43.91 10.59
C SER A 22 -2.88 43.88 11.81
N PHE A 23 -2.78 42.88 12.70
CA PHE A 23 -3.34 43.07 14.05
C PHE A 23 -2.34 43.91 14.83
N ARG A 24 -2.40 45.22 14.58
CA ARG A 24 -1.96 46.26 15.51
C ARG A 24 -2.81 46.09 16.78
N ILE A 25 -2.51 45.06 17.58
CA ILE A 25 -2.73 45.10 19.02
C ILE A 25 -1.72 46.14 19.50
N CYS A 26 -2.01 47.41 19.21
CA CYS A 26 -1.25 48.53 19.69
C CYS A 26 -1.42 48.49 21.21
N TYR A 27 -0.34 48.04 21.86
CA TYR A 27 0.08 48.41 23.19
C TYR A 27 -0.99 48.24 24.31
N VAL A 28 -0.65 47.39 25.28
CA VAL A 28 -1.13 47.51 26.67
C VAL A 28 -2.50 46.87 26.95
N GLN A 29 -2.67 45.57 26.67
CA GLN A 29 -3.81 44.83 27.23
C GLN A 29 -3.39 43.49 27.84
N ASP A 30 -3.74 43.35 29.11
CA ASP A 30 -3.80 42.06 29.79
C ASP A 30 -5.13 41.37 29.44
N GLY A 31 -5.23 40.05 29.66
CA GLY A 31 -6.43 39.34 29.26
C GLY A 31 -6.34 37.82 29.36
N VAL A 32 -7.43 37.16 29.01
CA VAL A 32 -7.55 35.70 28.88
C VAL A 32 -7.50 35.34 27.41
N TYR A 33 -6.69 34.33 27.06
CA TYR A 33 -6.51 33.86 25.69
C TYR A 33 -6.63 32.34 25.61
N ALA A 34 -6.98 31.86 24.42
CA ALA A 34 -6.97 30.46 24.03
C ALA A 34 -5.89 30.21 22.98
N ILE A 35 -5.10 29.16 23.19
CA ILE A 35 -4.14 28.63 22.22
C ILE A 35 -4.69 27.32 21.67
N ILE A 36 -4.94 27.29 20.37
CA ILE A 36 -5.41 26.10 19.66
C ILE A 36 -4.19 25.36 19.10
N LEU A 37 -4.07 24.11 19.51
CA LEU A 37 -3.02 23.18 19.15
C LEU A 37 -3.61 22.06 18.29
N ARG A 38 -2.96 21.74 17.16
CA ARG A 38 -3.39 20.65 16.27
C ARG A 38 -2.26 19.67 16.04
N LYS A 39 -2.64 18.40 15.90
CA LYS A 39 -1.77 17.31 15.46
C LYS A 39 -2.56 16.46 14.46
N ALA A 40 -1.93 16.10 13.35
CA ALA A 40 -2.59 15.30 12.31
C ALA A 40 -3.10 13.97 12.89
N GLY A 41 -4.39 13.67 12.69
CA GLY A 41 -5.03 12.45 13.19
C GLY A 41 -5.44 12.49 14.68
N TYR A 42 -5.29 13.62 15.37
CA TYR A 42 -5.71 13.79 16.76
C TYR A 42 -6.67 14.96 16.91
N LEU A 43 -7.46 14.93 17.98
CA LEU A 43 -8.29 16.06 18.35
C LEU A 43 -7.46 17.31 18.66
N PRO A 44 -7.96 18.51 18.30
CA PRO A 44 -7.32 19.75 18.71
C PRO A 44 -7.31 19.85 20.24
N LEU A 45 -6.20 20.33 20.78
CA LEU A 45 -6.12 20.72 22.19
C LEU A 45 -6.31 22.22 22.30
N VAL A 46 -7.02 22.64 23.33
CA VAL A 46 -7.18 24.06 23.66
C VAL A 46 -6.53 24.30 25.02
N TYR A 47 -5.58 25.22 25.03
CA TYR A 47 -4.97 25.71 26.26
C TYR A 47 -5.53 27.11 26.54
N ILE A 48 -6.15 27.28 27.70
CA ILE A 48 -6.59 28.59 28.19
C ILE A 48 -5.51 29.10 29.13
N GLY A 49 -5.17 30.37 29.00
CA GLY A 49 -4.27 31.05 29.94
C GLY A 49 -4.57 32.53 30.00
N SER A 50 -4.08 33.17 31.06
CA SER A 50 -4.17 34.62 31.23
C SER A 50 -2.81 35.31 31.09
N GLY A 51 -2.81 36.60 30.80
CA GLY A 51 -1.73 37.54 31.06
C GLY A 51 -2.19 38.48 32.17
N THR A 52 -1.44 38.51 33.28
CA THR A 52 -1.70 39.37 34.45
C THR A 52 -0.42 40.09 34.88
N SER A 53 0.42 40.45 33.91
CA SER A 53 1.74 41.02 34.23
C SER A 53 1.67 42.53 34.18
N VAL A 54 1.95 43.17 35.32
CA VAL A 54 1.98 44.63 35.48
C VAL A 54 2.92 45.33 34.48
N TYR A 55 3.92 44.62 33.96
CA TYR A 55 4.96 45.20 33.10
C TYR A 55 4.90 44.77 31.63
N ARG A 56 4.11 43.75 31.27
CA ARG A 56 4.17 43.14 29.94
C ARG A 56 2.80 42.60 29.52
N ASP A 57 2.44 42.87 28.27
CA ASP A 57 1.18 42.42 27.69
C ASP A 57 1.08 40.90 27.45
N VAL A 58 -0.14 40.46 27.13
CA VAL A 58 -0.43 39.09 26.67
C VAL A 58 0.42 38.70 25.46
N GLY A 59 0.73 39.65 24.57
CA GLY A 59 1.58 39.45 23.41
C GLY A 59 2.98 38.95 23.76
N THR A 60 3.59 39.54 24.79
CA THR A 60 4.92 39.13 25.27
C THR A 60 4.90 37.71 25.84
N ARG A 61 3.83 37.33 26.55
CA ARG A 61 3.66 35.96 27.06
C ARG A 61 3.49 34.95 25.92
N ILE A 62 2.68 35.29 24.92
CA ILE A 62 2.50 34.50 23.70
C ILE A 62 3.82 34.35 22.92
N TYR A 63 4.60 35.42 22.83
CA TYR A 63 5.90 35.41 22.17
C TYR A 63 6.87 34.46 22.90
N LYS A 64 6.93 34.52 24.24
CA LYS A 64 7.70 33.59 25.06
C LYS A 64 7.34 32.13 24.77
N TYR A 65 6.05 31.81 24.63
CA TYR A 65 5.63 30.47 24.23
C TYR A 65 6.08 30.09 22.81
N LYS A 66 6.11 31.05 21.87
CA LYS A 66 6.62 30.83 20.51
C LYS A 66 8.09 30.40 20.52
N ILE A 67 8.91 31.08 21.33
CA ILE A 67 10.34 30.75 21.50
C ILE A 67 10.59 29.65 22.54
N ARG A 68 9.53 29.03 23.07
CA ARG A 68 9.56 27.96 24.08
C ARG A 68 10.24 28.33 25.40
N VAL A 69 10.22 29.61 25.77
CA VAL A 69 10.72 30.12 27.04
C VAL A 69 9.54 30.32 28.00
N LEU A 70 9.65 29.84 29.25
CA LEU A 70 8.58 29.94 30.26
C LEU A 70 7.22 29.38 29.79
N THR A 71 7.25 28.33 28.98
CA THR A 71 6.06 27.62 28.51
C THR A 71 5.43 26.83 29.67
N PRO A 72 4.12 26.97 29.92
CA PRO A 72 3.38 26.14 30.87
C PRO A 72 3.62 24.65 30.61
N GLU A 73 3.73 23.85 31.68
CA GLU A 73 4.09 22.43 31.59
C GLU A 73 3.15 21.66 30.65
N LYS A 74 1.84 21.91 30.73
CA LYS A 74 0.85 21.27 29.84
C LYS A 74 1.00 21.65 28.37
N LEU A 75 1.40 22.88 28.10
CA LEU A 75 1.67 23.34 26.73
C LEU A 75 2.98 22.73 26.20
N LYS A 76 3.99 22.58 27.07
CA LYS A 76 5.24 21.87 26.76
C LYS A 76 4.98 20.39 26.44
N GLU A 77 4.21 19.70 27.29
CA GLU A 77 3.79 18.30 27.10
C GLU A 77 3.10 18.10 25.74
N ALA A 78 2.21 19.03 25.36
CA ALA A 78 1.55 18.99 24.05
C ALA A 78 2.55 19.17 22.89
N TYR A 79 3.51 20.09 23.00
CA TYR A 79 4.56 20.26 22.00
C TYR A 79 5.45 19.02 21.88
N ASP A 80 5.81 18.40 23.00
CA ASP A 80 6.62 17.17 23.03
C ASP A 80 5.86 16.00 22.41
N LYS A 81 4.53 15.96 22.57
CA LYS A 81 3.62 15.02 21.86
C LYS A 81 3.47 15.33 20.37
N GLY A 82 4.13 16.35 19.83
CA GLY A 82 4.12 16.72 18.42
C GLY A 82 2.96 17.60 17.98
N TYR A 83 2.21 18.18 18.92
CA TYR A 83 1.21 19.19 18.57
C TYR A 83 1.88 20.47 18.08
N LYS A 84 1.24 21.14 17.13
CA LYS A 84 1.66 22.44 16.60
C LYS A 84 0.60 23.47 16.92
N ARG A 85 1.05 24.65 17.34
CA ARG A 85 0.17 25.80 17.51
C ARG A 85 -0.35 26.27 16.15
N THR A 86 -1.66 26.37 16.01
CA THR A 86 -2.30 26.83 14.76
C THR A 86 -2.94 28.19 14.89
N ARG A 87 -3.58 28.50 16.03
CA ARG A 87 -4.27 29.77 16.23
C ARG A 87 -4.19 30.20 17.69
N ILE A 88 -4.21 31.50 17.90
CA ILE A 88 -4.37 32.11 19.22
C ILE A 88 -5.56 33.06 19.13
N VAL A 89 -6.41 33.04 20.14
CA VAL A 89 -7.60 33.89 20.22
C VAL A 89 -7.59 34.56 21.59
N VAL A 90 -7.74 35.89 21.63
CA VAL A 90 -7.98 36.60 22.88
C VAL A 90 -9.47 36.51 23.18
N LEU A 91 -9.82 35.93 24.33
CA LEU A 91 -11.21 35.67 24.75
C LEU A 91 -11.79 36.84 25.53
N ALA A 92 -10.97 37.47 26.37
CA ALA A 92 -11.30 38.65 27.14
C ALA A 92 -10.04 39.52 27.26
N TYR A 93 -10.21 40.83 27.24
CA TYR A 93 -9.14 41.79 27.42
C TYR A 93 -9.59 42.89 28.38
N TYR A 94 -8.63 43.53 29.04
CA TYR A 94 -8.87 44.66 29.91
C TYR A 94 -7.64 45.58 29.93
N ALA A 95 -7.84 46.84 30.34
CA ALA A 95 -6.74 47.79 30.50
C ALA A 95 -5.80 47.33 31.63
N ILE A 96 -4.49 47.57 31.48
CA ILE A 96 -3.53 47.22 32.53
C ILE A 96 -3.92 47.95 33.82
N PRO A 97 -4.12 47.23 34.93
CA PRO A 97 -4.62 47.82 36.15
C PRO A 97 -3.49 48.57 36.86
N GLU A 98 -3.85 49.58 37.65
CA GLU A 98 -2.89 50.20 38.55
C GLU A 98 -2.37 49.17 39.57
N ALA A 99 -1.15 49.32 40.06
CA ALA A 99 -0.53 48.37 41.00
C ALA A 99 -1.41 48.11 42.25
N SER A 100 -2.15 49.13 42.69
CA SER A 100 -3.13 49.06 43.80
C SER A 100 -4.34 48.16 43.50
N GLN A 101 -4.71 48.00 42.23
CA GLN A 101 -5.89 47.25 41.78
C GLN A 101 -5.59 45.77 41.47
N VAL A 102 -4.31 45.42 41.27
CA VAL A 102 -3.87 44.04 40.94
C VAL A 102 -4.41 42.97 41.90
N PRO A 103 -4.40 43.16 43.24
CA PRO A 103 -4.91 42.14 44.16
C PRO A 103 -6.41 41.83 43.98
N PHE A 104 -7.19 42.80 43.52
CA PHE A 104 -8.65 42.67 43.33
C PHE A 104 -9.01 42.11 41.95
N ILE A 105 -8.24 42.48 40.92
CA ILE A 105 -8.51 42.09 39.53
C ILE A 105 -8.00 40.68 39.22
N ARG A 106 -6.88 40.26 39.83
CA ARG A 106 -6.28 38.95 39.58
C ARG A 106 -7.22 37.76 39.89
N PRO A 107 -7.98 37.73 41.01
CA PRO A 107 -8.99 36.71 41.25
C PRO A 107 -10.07 36.66 40.17
N ALA A 108 -10.54 37.81 39.68
CA ALA A 108 -11.56 37.86 38.63
C ALA A 108 -11.05 37.24 37.31
N ILE A 109 -9.78 37.47 36.97
CA ILE A 109 -9.16 36.90 35.77
C ILE A 109 -8.95 35.41 35.91
N LEU A 110 -8.53 34.93 37.08
CA LEU A 110 -8.42 33.51 37.35
C LEU A 110 -9.79 32.83 37.29
N ALA A 111 -10.85 33.49 37.77
CA ALA A 111 -12.21 33.01 37.63
C ALA A 111 -12.65 32.94 36.16
N LEU A 112 -12.32 33.94 35.33
CA LEU A 112 -12.57 33.90 33.88
C LEU A 112 -11.77 32.80 33.19
N GLU A 113 -10.49 32.63 33.52
CA GLU A 113 -9.64 31.55 33.01
C GLU A 113 -10.24 30.18 33.34
N ALA A 114 -10.69 29.97 34.58
CA ALA A 114 -11.35 28.75 35.02
C ALA A 114 -12.70 28.54 34.31
N ALA A 115 -13.52 29.59 34.17
CA ALA A 115 -14.82 29.52 33.50
C ALA A 115 -14.66 29.14 32.03
N PHE A 116 -13.76 29.80 31.29
CA PHE A 116 -13.48 29.43 29.90
C PHE A 116 -12.89 28.02 29.79
N SER A 117 -12.00 27.62 30.71
CA SER A 117 -11.49 26.25 30.75
C SER A 117 -12.62 25.23 30.89
N GLY A 118 -13.58 25.48 31.79
CA GLY A 118 -14.76 24.64 31.98
C GLY A 118 -15.67 24.60 30.75
N ILE A 119 -15.95 25.75 30.13
CA ILE A 119 -16.78 25.85 28.92
C ILE A 119 -16.14 25.07 27.77
N PHE A 120 -14.87 25.32 27.46
CA PHE A 120 -14.18 24.60 26.39
C PHE A 120 -14.04 23.12 26.70
N TRP A 121 -13.76 22.75 27.95
CA TRP A 121 -13.72 21.35 28.34
C TRP A 121 -15.07 20.65 28.12
N ALA A 122 -16.19 21.29 28.47
CA ALA A 122 -17.53 20.77 28.23
C ALA A 122 -17.87 20.68 26.74
N ILE A 123 -17.49 21.69 25.94
CA ILE A 123 -17.65 21.67 24.49
C ILE A 123 -16.86 20.52 23.86
N PHE A 124 -15.61 20.30 24.27
CA PHE A 124 -14.76 19.27 23.66
C PHE A 124 -15.04 17.85 24.15
N ASN A 125 -15.44 17.67 25.41
CA ASN A 125 -15.71 16.34 25.96
C ASN A 125 -17.19 15.96 25.94
N GLY A 126 -18.11 16.93 25.87
CA GLY A 126 -19.55 16.69 25.92
C GLY A 126 -20.22 16.59 24.55
N ILE A 127 -19.62 17.14 23.49
CA ILE A 127 -20.31 17.25 22.18
C ILE A 127 -20.04 16.06 21.27
N LEU A 128 -18.91 15.37 21.42
CA LEU A 128 -18.55 14.30 20.49
C LEU A 128 -18.37 12.99 21.24
N ALA A 129 -19.28 12.06 20.96
CA ALA A 129 -19.13 10.69 21.40
C ALA A 129 -17.89 10.05 20.74
N PRO A 130 -17.25 9.04 21.37
CA PRO A 130 -16.01 8.44 20.85
C PRO A 130 -16.09 7.90 19.41
N ASP A 131 -17.28 7.46 18.99
CA ASP A 131 -17.60 7.02 17.63
C ASP A 131 -17.54 8.18 16.63
N GLN A 132 -18.13 9.34 16.95
CA GLN A 132 -18.06 10.54 16.11
C GLN A 132 -16.63 11.05 15.95
N LEU A 133 -15.81 10.90 17.00
CA LEU A 133 -14.38 11.22 16.95
C LEU A 133 -13.62 10.30 15.98
N ALA A 134 -13.92 9.01 15.98
CA ALA A 134 -13.34 8.04 15.06
C ALA A 134 -13.75 8.35 13.61
N GLU A 135 -15.01 8.74 13.37
CA GLU A 135 -15.51 9.14 12.06
C GLU A 135 -14.79 10.39 11.53
N ILE A 136 -14.69 11.44 12.34
CA ILE A 136 -13.96 12.68 11.98
C ILE A 136 -12.49 12.38 11.69
N ALA A 137 -11.87 11.49 12.47
CA ALA A 137 -10.49 11.06 12.23
C ALA A 137 -10.35 10.30 10.90
N ALA A 138 -11.30 9.43 10.56
CA ALA A 138 -11.33 8.71 9.29
C ALA A 138 -11.47 9.67 8.09
N ILE A 139 -12.40 10.63 8.17
CA ILE A 139 -12.60 11.67 7.14
C ILE A 139 -11.32 12.50 6.96
N ASN A 140 -10.68 12.91 8.06
CA ASN A 140 -9.44 13.68 7.99
C ASN A 140 -8.28 12.87 7.39
N ARG A 141 -8.18 11.58 7.71
CA ARG A 141 -7.20 10.68 7.12
C ARG A 141 -7.43 10.54 5.62
N GLU A 142 -8.68 10.38 5.18
CA GLU A 142 -9.03 10.30 3.77
C GLU A 142 -8.69 11.60 3.03
N LYS A 143 -9.04 12.76 3.59
CA LYS A 143 -8.68 14.08 3.05
C LYS A 143 -7.16 14.24 2.91
N GLN A 144 -6.39 13.84 3.91
CA GLN A 144 -4.93 13.88 3.84
C GLN A 144 -4.35 12.93 2.78
N LEU A 145 -4.92 11.73 2.63
CA LEU A 145 -4.52 10.81 1.57
C LEU A 145 -4.87 11.38 0.18
N ALA A 146 -6.05 12.00 0.04
CA ALA A 146 -6.48 12.65 -1.19
C ALA A 146 -5.54 13.80 -1.56
N TYR A 147 -5.27 14.72 -0.62
CA TYR A 147 -4.32 15.82 -0.80
C TYR A 147 -2.92 15.30 -1.15
N GLY A 148 -2.41 14.29 -0.43
CA GLY A 148 -1.10 13.72 -0.72
C GLY A 148 -1.00 13.09 -2.12
N ARG A 149 -2.07 12.46 -2.61
CA ARG A 149 -2.16 11.94 -3.98
C ARG A 149 -2.14 13.07 -5.00
N GLU A 150 -2.92 14.11 -4.79
CA GLU A 150 -3.00 15.26 -5.69
C GLU A 150 -1.70 16.06 -5.72
N TYR A 151 -1.15 16.40 -4.57
CA TYR A 151 0.17 17.03 -4.43
C TYR A 151 1.25 16.21 -5.13
N SER A 152 1.25 14.89 -4.98
CA SER A 152 2.20 14.02 -5.70
C SER A 152 1.99 14.06 -7.23
N ARG A 153 0.75 14.21 -7.71
CA ARG A 153 0.45 14.34 -9.14
C ARG A 153 0.90 15.69 -9.68
N THR A 154 0.58 16.79 -8.99
CA THR A 154 1.00 18.15 -9.38
C THR A 154 2.50 18.24 -9.38
N LEU A 155 3.17 17.77 -8.31
CA LEU A 155 4.63 17.76 -8.22
C LEU A 155 5.27 16.95 -9.35
N ARG A 156 4.69 15.84 -9.81
CA ARG A 156 5.20 15.10 -10.99
C ARG A 156 5.07 15.91 -12.27
N LYS A 157 3.95 16.62 -12.46
CA LYS A 157 3.69 17.48 -13.63
C LYS A 157 4.62 18.70 -13.65
N THR A 158 4.74 19.41 -12.53
CA THR A 158 5.45 20.69 -12.41
C THR A 158 6.91 20.55 -11.95
N LYS A 159 7.42 19.32 -11.75
CA LYS A 159 8.81 19.10 -11.31
C LYS A 159 9.78 19.83 -12.24
N PRO A 160 10.63 20.74 -11.72
CA PRO A 160 11.61 21.44 -12.55
C PRO A 160 12.56 20.45 -13.23
N GLU A 161 12.93 20.73 -14.49
CA GLU A 161 13.73 19.81 -15.29
C GLU A 161 15.10 19.52 -14.66
N VAL A 162 15.71 20.51 -14.01
CA VAL A 162 16.96 20.33 -13.25
C VAL A 162 16.84 19.22 -12.19
N VAL A 163 15.70 19.16 -11.48
CA VAL A 163 15.46 18.14 -10.45
C VAL A 163 15.20 16.78 -11.11
N ARG A 164 14.52 16.73 -12.26
CA ARG A 164 14.34 15.50 -13.05
C ARG A 164 15.68 14.95 -13.53
N ALA A 165 16.54 15.80 -14.09
CA ALA A 165 17.88 15.44 -14.55
C ALA A 165 18.75 14.90 -13.41
N ARG A 166 18.76 15.57 -12.24
CA ARG A 166 19.45 15.07 -11.04
C ARG A 166 18.94 13.69 -10.61
N THR A 167 17.62 13.49 -10.61
CA THR A 167 17.00 12.20 -10.27
C THR A 167 17.41 11.11 -11.26
N ARG A 168 17.41 11.40 -12.57
CA ARG A 168 17.85 10.44 -13.61
C ARG A 168 19.31 10.05 -13.45
N ARG A 169 20.20 11.01 -13.16
CA ARG A 169 21.63 10.74 -12.90
C ARG A 169 21.81 9.82 -11.68
N ALA A 170 21.12 10.11 -10.58
CA ALA A 170 21.17 9.27 -9.38
C ALA A 170 20.64 7.85 -9.67
N ASN A 171 19.52 7.71 -10.37
CA ASN A 171 18.96 6.41 -10.75
C ASN A 171 19.91 5.62 -11.66
N LYS A 172 20.58 6.28 -12.62
CA LYS A 172 21.58 5.64 -13.50
C LYS A 172 22.75 5.08 -12.70
N LEU A 173 23.23 5.83 -11.70
CA LEU A 173 24.31 5.37 -10.81
C LEU A 173 23.87 4.21 -9.90
N GLN A 174 22.60 4.19 -9.46
CA GLN A 174 22.07 3.13 -8.59
C GLN A 174 21.56 1.88 -9.32
N ALA A 175 21.32 1.98 -10.64
CA ALA A 175 20.84 0.88 -11.48
C ALA A 175 21.68 -0.40 -11.36
N PRO A 176 23.02 -0.39 -11.53
CA PRO A 176 23.81 -1.62 -11.51
C PRO A 176 23.75 -2.34 -10.15
N LYS A 177 23.80 -1.61 -9.05
CA LYS A 177 23.66 -2.18 -7.70
C LYS A 177 22.27 -2.78 -7.48
N THR A 178 21.23 -2.13 -8.01
CA THR A 178 19.85 -2.62 -7.91
C THR A 178 19.67 -3.89 -8.73
N GLU A 179 20.24 -3.94 -9.93
CA GLU A 179 20.22 -5.12 -10.79
C GLU A 179 20.98 -6.29 -10.16
N ALA A 180 22.19 -6.07 -9.64
CA ALA A 180 22.95 -7.12 -8.95
C ALA A 180 22.16 -7.75 -7.79
N ARG A 181 21.52 -6.92 -6.95
CA ARG A 181 20.65 -7.39 -5.87
C ARG A 181 19.41 -8.14 -6.36
N GLN A 182 18.83 -7.73 -7.49
CA GLN A 182 17.70 -8.45 -8.10
C GLN A 182 18.14 -9.81 -8.64
N GLN A 183 19.31 -9.90 -9.26
CA GLN A 183 19.86 -11.16 -9.75
C GLN A 183 20.20 -12.10 -8.59
N GLU A 184 20.79 -11.59 -7.52
CA GLU A 184 21.04 -12.35 -6.28
C GLU A 184 19.73 -12.88 -5.68
N ALA A 185 18.68 -12.06 -5.61
CA ALA A 185 17.37 -12.49 -5.12
C ALA A 185 16.72 -13.58 -6.01
N ILE A 186 16.94 -13.53 -7.33
CA ILE A 186 16.48 -14.56 -8.27
C ILE A 186 17.28 -15.85 -8.08
N ALA A 187 18.60 -15.76 -7.96
CA ALA A 187 19.49 -16.90 -7.75
C ALA A 187 19.19 -17.62 -6.43
N ASN A 188 18.94 -16.85 -5.37
CA ASN A 188 18.58 -17.36 -4.05
C ASN A 188 17.10 -17.80 -3.95
N GLY A 189 16.29 -17.54 -4.98
CA GLY A 189 14.86 -17.84 -4.95
C GLY A 189 14.10 -17.08 -3.85
N THR A 190 14.59 -15.91 -3.42
CA THR A 190 14.04 -15.14 -2.30
C THR A 190 12.56 -14.78 -2.49
N TYR A 191 12.15 -14.52 -3.73
CA TYR A 191 10.76 -14.24 -4.10
C TYR A 191 10.23 -15.33 -5.06
N ARG A 192 10.37 -16.59 -4.65
CA ARG A 192 9.83 -17.75 -5.37
C ARG A 192 8.39 -18.03 -4.94
N TYR A 193 7.57 -18.49 -5.87
CA TYR A 193 6.25 -19.05 -5.57
C TYR A 193 6.21 -20.54 -5.89
N ASP A 194 5.78 -21.36 -4.93
CA ASP A 194 5.94 -22.81 -4.99
C ASP A 194 5.10 -23.47 -6.08
N VAL A 195 3.85 -23.02 -6.26
CA VAL A 195 2.93 -23.63 -7.23
C VAL A 195 3.41 -23.48 -8.67
N CYS A 196 3.94 -22.31 -9.02
CA CYS A 196 4.32 -22.02 -10.39
C CYS A 196 5.82 -22.21 -10.66
N GLY A 197 6.64 -22.28 -9.60
CA GLY A 197 8.10 -22.42 -9.63
C GLY A 197 8.83 -21.20 -10.18
N VAL A 198 8.17 -20.04 -10.29
CA VAL A 198 8.74 -18.83 -10.88
C VAL A 198 9.45 -18.01 -9.79
N ASN A 199 10.71 -17.66 -10.04
CA ASN A 199 11.46 -16.72 -9.22
C ASN A 199 11.20 -15.29 -9.72
N CYS A 200 10.72 -14.42 -8.83
CA CYS A 200 10.51 -13.01 -9.12
C CYS A 200 11.72 -12.17 -8.69
N ARG A 201 11.96 -11.05 -9.38
CA ARG A 201 13.08 -10.13 -9.08
C ARG A 201 12.93 -9.36 -7.77
N ASP A 202 11.69 -9.11 -7.35
CA ASP A 202 11.35 -8.36 -6.15
C ASP A 202 9.95 -8.74 -5.65
N ALA A 203 9.63 -8.33 -4.41
CA ALA A 203 8.34 -8.59 -3.77
C ALA A 203 7.15 -7.98 -4.54
N ALA A 204 7.32 -6.81 -5.15
CA ALA A 204 6.26 -6.16 -5.92
C ALA A 204 5.89 -6.97 -7.17
N SER A 205 6.89 -7.52 -7.87
CA SER A 205 6.71 -8.37 -9.03
C SER A 205 6.02 -9.68 -8.66
N LEU A 206 6.28 -10.22 -7.46
CA LEU A 206 5.57 -11.38 -6.93
C LEU A 206 4.08 -11.07 -6.66
N VAL A 207 3.77 -9.93 -6.05
CA VAL A 207 2.38 -9.50 -5.83
C VAL A 207 1.64 -9.32 -7.16
N ILE A 208 2.29 -8.73 -8.17
CA ILE A 208 1.71 -8.59 -9.52
C ILE A 208 1.54 -9.96 -10.17
N HIS A 209 2.53 -10.85 -10.06
CA HIS A 209 2.48 -12.22 -10.58
C HIS A 209 1.26 -12.98 -10.04
N ASN A 210 1.00 -12.88 -8.74
CA ASN A 210 -0.13 -13.54 -8.08
C ASN A 210 -1.49 -13.08 -8.59
N LYS A 211 -1.58 -11.84 -9.11
CA LYS A 211 -2.80 -11.29 -9.70
C LYS A 211 -3.00 -11.70 -11.17
N THR A 212 -2.02 -12.35 -11.80
CA THR A 212 -2.14 -12.71 -13.21
C THR A 212 -3.10 -13.89 -13.42
N PRO A 213 -3.95 -13.89 -14.47
CA PRO A 213 -4.84 -15.01 -14.77
C PRO A 213 -4.10 -16.34 -15.01
N ARG A 214 -2.86 -16.27 -15.51
CA ARG A 214 -2.00 -17.45 -15.71
C ARG A 214 -1.63 -18.10 -14.38
N HIS A 215 -1.36 -17.29 -13.36
CA HIS A 215 -1.08 -17.79 -12.01
C HIS A 215 -2.31 -18.44 -11.40
N ALA A 216 -3.45 -17.75 -11.44
CA ALA A 216 -4.72 -18.27 -10.92
C ALA A 216 -5.09 -19.65 -11.54
N ARG A 217 -4.86 -19.83 -12.85
CA ARG A 217 -5.03 -21.13 -13.52
C ARG A 217 -4.11 -22.21 -12.97
N LYS A 218 -2.82 -21.93 -12.77
CA LYS A 218 -1.88 -22.90 -12.19
C LYS A 218 -2.24 -23.28 -10.76
N VAL A 219 -2.72 -22.32 -9.96
CA VAL A 219 -3.21 -22.57 -8.60
C VAL A 219 -4.43 -23.48 -8.62
N ALA A 220 -5.40 -23.22 -9.50
CA ALA A 220 -6.57 -24.09 -9.67
C ALA A 220 -6.17 -25.50 -10.16
N GLU A 221 -5.22 -25.59 -11.10
CA GLU A 221 -4.69 -26.87 -11.58
C GLU A 221 -3.99 -27.66 -10.46
N ALA A 222 -3.18 -26.99 -9.64
CA ALA A 222 -2.50 -27.61 -8.51
C ALA A 222 -3.49 -28.07 -7.42
N ALA A 223 -4.53 -27.29 -7.15
CA ALA A 223 -5.61 -27.69 -6.24
C ALA A 223 -6.35 -28.94 -6.76
N GLN A 224 -6.68 -28.99 -8.05
CA GLN A 224 -7.31 -30.17 -8.66
C GLN A 224 -6.41 -31.41 -8.60
N ALA A 225 -5.10 -31.25 -8.82
CA ALA A 225 -4.15 -32.34 -8.71
C ALA A 225 -4.02 -32.86 -7.26
N ALA A 226 -4.05 -31.95 -6.27
CA ALA A 226 -4.00 -32.31 -4.85
C ALA A 226 -5.25 -33.08 -4.38
N GLU A 227 -6.42 -32.81 -4.98
CA GLU A 227 -7.65 -33.56 -4.76
C GLU A 227 -7.64 -34.97 -5.40
N GLY A 228 -6.55 -35.37 -6.06
CA GLY A 228 -6.45 -36.67 -6.71
C GLY A 228 -7.40 -36.84 -7.89
N LYS A 229 -7.91 -35.73 -8.47
CA LYS A 229 -8.74 -35.79 -9.68
C LYS A 229 -7.95 -36.51 -10.77
N THR A 230 -8.51 -37.63 -11.22
CA THR A 230 -7.90 -38.58 -12.15
C THR A 230 -7.27 -37.90 -13.35
N PRO A 231 -6.14 -38.41 -13.86
CA PRO A 231 -5.51 -37.89 -15.08
C PRO A 231 -6.55 -37.81 -16.19
N LEU A 232 -6.58 -36.69 -16.90
CA LEU A 232 -7.56 -36.44 -17.95
C LEU A 232 -7.27 -37.39 -19.11
N TYR A 233 -8.00 -38.50 -19.24
CA TYR A 233 -7.78 -39.47 -20.29
C TYR A 233 -8.88 -39.41 -21.36
N CYS A 234 -8.49 -39.63 -22.61
CA CYS A 234 -9.44 -39.86 -23.69
C CYS A 234 -9.95 -41.31 -23.61
N THR A 235 -11.26 -41.49 -23.55
CA THR A 235 -11.90 -42.82 -23.46
C THR A 235 -11.62 -43.69 -24.67
N ASP A 236 -11.50 -43.10 -25.86
CA ASP A 236 -11.41 -43.83 -27.13
C ASP A 236 -9.97 -44.17 -27.47
N CYS A 237 -9.06 -43.20 -27.30
CA CYS A 237 -7.64 -43.38 -27.61
C CYS A 237 -6.82 -43.91 -26.44
N LYS A 238 -7.38 -43.94 -25.22
CA LYS A 238 -6.69 -44.28 -23.95
C LYS A 238 -5.41 -43.45 -23.71
N LEU A 239 -5.32 -42.27 -24.32
CA LEU A 239 -4.23 -41.31 -24.11
C LEU A 239 -4.52 -40.46 -22.87
N GLN A 240 -3.53 -40.28 -22.02
CA GLN A 240 -3.59 -39.39 -20.86
C GLN A 240 -3.07 -38.00 -21.23
N PHE A 241 -3.72 -36.96 -20.69
CA PHE A 241 -3.39 -35.56 -20.92
C PHE A 241 -3.13 -34.87 -19.60
N LYS A 242 -2.10 -34.03 -19.58
CA LYS A 242 -1.72 -33.23 -18.40
C LYS A 242 -2.67 -32.07 -18.13
N TYR A 243 -3.38 -31.57 -19.15
CA TYR A 243 -4.20 -30.36 -19.07
C TYR A 243 -5.55 -30.55 -19.79
N PRO A 244 -6.65 -29.94 -19.29
CA PRO A 244 -7.96 -29.98 -19.97
C PRO A 244 -7.94 -29.39 -21.38
N SER A 245 -7.13 -28.35 -21.60
CA SER A 245 -6.96 -27.75 -22.92
C SER A 245 -6.33 -28.72 -23.92
N ALA A 246 -5.33 -29.50 -23.49
CA ALA A 246 -4.68 -30.50 -24.35
C ALA A 246 -5.65 -31.63 -24.72
N LEU A 247 -6.46 -32.11 -23.76
CA LEU A 247 -7.54 -33.05 -24.04
C LEU A 247 -8.56 -32.46 -25.02
N LYS A 248 -9.01 -31.20 -24.83
CA LYS A 248 -9.93 -30.53 -25.76
C LYS A 248 -9.36 -30.41 -27.17
N VAL A 249 -8.08 -30.07 -27.31
CA VAL A 249 -7.39 -30.01 -28.62
C VAL A 249 -7.29 -31.40 -29.24
N HIS A 250 -6.95 -32.42 -28.45
CA HIS A 250 -6.93 -33.81 -28.90
C HIS A 250 -8.29 -34.25 -29.43
N LEU A 251 -9.37 -34.03 -28.68
CA LEU A 251 -10.74 -34.40 -29.07
C LEU A 251 -11.18 -33.69 -30.37
N LYS A 252 -10.65 -32.50 -30.66
CA LYS A 252 -10.90 -31.76 -31.92
C LYS A 252 -9.97 -32.13 -33.07
N SER A 253 -8.89 -32.88 -32.81
CA SER A 253 -7.91 -33.21 -33.84
C SER A 253 -8.49 -34.19 -34.86
N LYS A 254 -8.19 -33.98 -36.16
CA LYS A 254 -8.59 -34.90 -37.24
C LYS A 254 -8.10 -36.33 -36.98
N THR A 255 -6.97 -36.48 -36.30
CA THR A 255 -6.39 -37.76 -35.87
C THR A 255 -7.27 -38.49 -34.86
N HIS A 256 -7.78 -37.80 -33.85
CA HIS A 256 -8.69 -38.41 -32.88
C HIS A 256 -10.00 -38.83 -33.57
N PHE A 257 -10.57 -37.95 -34.40
CA PHE A 257 -11.81 -38.25 -35.13
C PHE A 257 -11.67 -39.48 -36.05
N ARG A 258 -10.53 -39.62 -36.73
CA ARG A 258 -10.25 -40.83 -37.55
C ARG A 258 -10.09 -42.08 -36.70
N LEU A 259 -9.59 -41.98 -35.47
CA LEU A 259 -9.35 -43.14 -34.61
C LEU A 259 -10.59 -43.53 -33.79
N SER A 260 -11.48 -42.58 -33.49
CA SER A 260 -12.71 -42.84 -32.73
C SER A 260 -13.85 -43.40 -33.58
N THR A 261 -13.82 -43.26 -34.91
CA THR A 261 -14.79 -43.90 -35.79
C THR A 261 -14.58 -45.42 -35.85
N ARG A 262 -15.64 -46.17 -35.56
CA ARG A 262 -15.67 -47.65 -35.41
C ARG A 262 -15.16 -48.40 -36.66
N GLU A 263 -15.30 -47.82 -37.84
CA GLU A 263 -14.77 -48.37 -39.11
C GLU A 263 -13.23 -48.40 -39.15
N SER A 264 -12.56 -47.46 -38.52
CA SER A 264 -11.10 -47.33 -38.55
C SER A 264 -10.41 -48.36 -37.65
N LEU A 265 -11.06 -48.79 -36.56
CA LEU A 265 -10.57 -49.85 -35.69
C LEU A 265 -10.64 -51.23 -36.38
N SER A 266 -11.71 -51.48 -37.13
CA SER A 266 -11.90 -52.71 -37.93
C SER A 266 -10.87 -52.84 -39.07
N ARG A 267 -10.58 -51.75 -39.81
CA ARG A 267 -9.54 -51.78 -40.86
C ARG A 267 -8.13 -51.98 -40.31
N ARG A 268 -7.82 -51.42 -39.13
CA ARG A 268 -6.47 -51.50 -38.55
C ARG A 268 -6.10 -52.89 -38.05
N GLN A 269 -7.09 -53.72 -37.67
CA GLN A 269 -6.85 -55.10 -37.24
C GLN A 269 -6.71 -56.10 -38.40
N ARG A 270 -7.22 -55.79 -39.60
CA ARG A 270 -7.27 -56.77 -40.71
C ARG A 270 -6.05 -56.80 -41.63
N THR A 271 -5.13 -55.82 -41.58
CA THR A 271 -3.99 -55.76 -42.53
C THR A 271 -2.70 -55.20 -41.93
N LEU A 272 -2.37 -55.52 -40.67
CA LEU A 272 -0.99 -55.32 -40.20
C LEU A 272 -0.11 -56.42 -40.81
N ASP A 273 0.32 -56.17 -42.05
CA ASP A 273 1.30 -56.97 -42.76
C ASP A 273 2.66 -56.74 -42.10
N TYR A 274 3.03 -57.62 -41.17
CA TYR A 274 4.28 -57.53 -40.41
C TYR A 274 5.48 -57.96 -41.26
N ARG A 275 5.80 -57.17 -42.30
CA ARG A 275 6.88 -57.47 -43.25
C ARG A 275 8.28 -57.33 -42.65
N HIS A 276 8.43 -56.62 -41.54
CA HIS A 276 9.71 -56.34 -40.94
C HIS A 276 9.87 -57.16 -39.67
N HIS A 277 10.94 -57.93 -39.56
CA HIS A 277 11.25 -58.66 -38.33
C HIS A 277 12.70 -58.42 -37.94
N CYS A 278 12.97 -58.42 -36.63
CA CYS A 278 14.33 -58.35 -36.13
C CYS A 278 14.94 -59.74 -36.11
N LYS A 279 16.10 -59.93 -36.75
CA LYS A 279 16.76 -61.25 -36.84
C LYS A 279 17.24 -61.77 -35.48
N ALA A 280 17.61 -60.89 -34.54
CA ALA A 280 18.17 -61.31 -33.25
C ALA A 280 17.10 -61.76 -32.24
N CYS A 281 15.93 -61.11 -32.21
CA CYS A 281 14.86 -61.40 -31.24
C CYS A 281 13.57 -61.96 -31.86
N ASN A 282 13.50 -62.05 -33.20
CA ASN A 282 12.36 -62.53 -33.98
C ASN A 282 11.04 -61.75 -33.77
N LEU A 283 11.10 -60.55 -33.19
CA LEU A 283 9.95 -59.66 -33.07
C LEU A 283 9.55 -59.09 -34.43
N LYS A 284 8.25 -59.08 -34.69
CA LYS A 284 7.62 -58.63 -35.94
C LYS A 284 7.10 -57.19 -35.79
N PHE A 285 7.33 -56.37 -36.81
CA PHE A 285 7.02 -54.95 -36.83
C PHE A 285 6.23 -54.59 -38.11
N PRO A 286 5.22 -53.72 -37.98
CA PRO A 286 4.37 -53.34 -39.11
C PRO A 286 5.01 -52.32 -40.06
N TRP A 287 6.10 -51.64 -39.66
CA TRP A 287 6.80 -50.67 -40.51
C TRP A 287 8.29 -50.57 -40.16
N ALA A 288 9.13 -50.21 -41.14
CA ALA A 288 10.59 -50.17 -40.98
C ALA A 288 11.09 -49.16 -39.92
N SER A 289 10.36 -48.06 -39.68
CA SER A 289 10.75 -47.11 -38.62
C SER A 289 10.53 -47.65 -37.20
N ALA A 290 9.55 -48.55 -36.97
CA ALA A 290 9.37 -49.22 -35.69
C ALA A 290 10.50 -50.22 -35.44
N LEU A 291 10.90 -50.97 -36.48
CA LEU A 291 12.09 -51.82 -36.39
C LEU A 291 13.34 -50.97 -36.07
N ARG A 292 13.57 -49.84 -36.74
CA ARG A 292 14.69 -48.93 -36.43
C ARG A 292 14.64 -48.37 -35.00
N TYR A 293 13.45 -48.11 -34.47
CA TYR A 293 13.32 -47.67 -33.07
C TYR A 293 13.65 -48.80 -32.11
N HIS A 294 13.13 -50.01 -32.36
CA HIS A 294 13.45 -51.22 -31.61
C HIS A 294 14.96 -51.50 -31.59
N LEU A 295 15.64 -51.47 -32.74
CA LEU A 295 17.08 -51.71 -32.83
C LEU A 295 17.91 -50.69 -32.03
N ARG A 296 17.37 -49.50 -31.74
CA ARG A 296 18.03 -48.46 -30.93
C ARG A 296 17.72 -48.56 -29.44
N SER A 297 16.68 -49.28 -29.02
CA SER A 297 16.32 -49.37 -27.60
C SER A 297 17.41 -50.11 -26.82
N GLU A 298 17.59 -49.73 -25.55
CA GLU A 298 18.54 -50.40 -24.67
C GLU A 298 18.18 -51.88 -24.47
N ASP A 299 16.89 -52.20 -24.38
CA ASP A 299 16.40 -53.56 -24.23
C ASP A 299 16.83 -54.47 -25.37
N HIS A 300 16.80 -53.96 -26.61
CA HIS A 300 17.24 -54.73 -27.77
C HIS A 300 18.74 -55.02 -27.71
N ARG A 301 19.55 -54.02 -27.36
CA ARG A 301 21.02 -54.16 -27.25
C ARG A 301 21.41 -55.18 -26.18
N ARG A 302 20.71 -55.18 -25.04
CA ARG A 302 20.90 -56.17 -23.96
C ARG A 302 20.56 -57.58 -24.40
N LEU A 303 19.42 -57.77 -25.08
CA LEU A 303 18.98 -59.08 -25.55
C LEU A 303 19.86 -59.63 -26.68
N SER A 304 20.39 -58.77 -27.55
CA SER A 304 21.27 -59.18 -28.63
C SER A 304 22.67 -59.58 -28.15
N SER A 305 23.18 -58.98 -27.06
CA SER A 305 24.51 -59.29 -26.54
C SER A 305 24.58 -60.61 -25.76
N GLN A 306 23.45 -61.13 -25.28
CA GLN A 306 23.38 -62.42 -24.56
C GLN A 306 23.30 -63.64 -25.48
N ARG A 307 23.12 -63.44 -26.79
CA ARG A 307 22.94 -64.50 -27.79
C ARG A 307 24.16 -64.71 -28.71
N ASN A 308 25.21 -63.92 -28.52
CA ASN A 308 26.54 -64.15 -29.09
C ASN A 308 27.43 -64.78 -28.04
#